data_AF-A0A317HKD1-F1
#
_entry.id   AF-A0A317HKD1-F1
#
_cell.length_a   1.000
_cell.length_b   1.000
_cell.length_c   1.000
_cell.angle_alpha   90.00
_cell.angle_beta   90.00
_cell.angle_gamma   90.00
#
_symmetry.space_group_name_H-M   'P 1'
#
loop_
_entity.id
_entity.type
_entity.pdbx_description
1 polymer ?
#
loop_
_entity_poly.entity_id
_entity_poly.type
_entity_poly.pdbx_seq_one_letter_code
_entity_poly.pdbx_strand_id
1 'polypeptide(L)' 'MLSADAKLAEIKRLYYQTTRQTIQADLSKALALLKSMGSEEERERAAVYMDGLAQMRADWAGRLKGKRQKTKGKGKR' A
#
# COMPACT_ATOMS: atom_id res chain seq x y z
N MET A 1 4.57 -23.15 -7.12
CA MET A 1 4.83 -21.78 -7.59
C MET A 1 3.53 -21.22 -8.16
N LEU A 2 3.03 -20.08 -7.69
CA LEU A 2 1.88 -19.41 -8.31
C LEU A 2 2.28 -18.92 -9.72
N SER A 3 1.38 -19.03 -10.70
CA SER A 3 1.57 -18.38 -12.00
C SER A 3 1.64 -16.86 -11.83
N ALA A 4 2.20 -16.16 -12.80
CA ALA A 4 2.27 -14.70 -12.77
C ALA A 4 0.89 -14.04 -12.60
N ASP A 5 -0.11 -14.53 -13.34
CA ASP A 5 -1.48 -14.04 -13.23
C ASP A 5 -2.09 -14.30 -11.86
N ALA A 6 -1.76 -15.44 -11.23
CA ALA A 6 -2.20 -15.73 -9.87
C ALA A 6 -1.54 -14.80 -8.84
N LYS A 7 -0.27 -14.41 -9.04
CA LYS A 7 0.40 -13.41 -8.20
C LYS A 7 -0.25 -12.02 -8.37
N LEU A 8 -0.58 -11.63 -9.61
CA LEU A 8 -1.27 -10.38 -9.89
C LEU A 8 -2.68 -10.37 -9.26
N ALA A 9 -3.42 -11.47 -9.39
CA ALA A 9 -4.73 -11.64 -8.79
C ALA A 9 -4.67 -11.53 -7.26
N GLU A 10 -3.62 -12.07 -6.63
CA GLU A 10 -3.43 -11.95 -5.18
C GLU A 10 -3.07 -10.52 -4.76
N ILE A 11 -2.20 -9.82 -5.49
CA ILE A 11 -1.92 -8.39 -5.26
C ILE A 11 -3.21 -7.56 -5.38
N LYS A 12 -4.04 -7.86 -6.40
CA LYS A 12 -5.34 -7.22 -6.59
C LYS A 12 -6.29 -7.53 -5.43
N ARG A 13 -6.33 -8.77 -4.94
CA ARG A 13 -7.14 -9.17 -3.77
C ARG A 13 -6.72 -8.40 -2.53
N LEU A 14 -5.42 -8.30 -2.27
CA LEU A 14 -4.87 -7.51 -1.16
C LEU A 14 -5.28 -6.04 -1.27
N TYR A 15 -5.19 -5.45 -2.46
CA TYR A 15 -5.62 -4.06 -2.68
C TYR A 15 -7.09 -3.82 -2.29
N TYR A 16 -8.02 -4.68 -2.71
CA TYR A 16 -9.45 -4.50 -2.40
C TYR A 16 -9.86 -4.87 -0.98
N GLN A 17 -9.12 -5.79 -0.33
CA GLN A 17 -9.46 -6.28 1.01
C GLN A 17 -8.65 -5.61 2.12
N THR A 18 -7.63 -4.81 1.78
CA THR A 18 -6.78 -4.19 2.79
C THR A 18 -7.58 -3.24 3.67
N THR A 19 -7.22 -3.21 4.95
CA THR A 19 -7.83 -2.33 5.93
C THR A 19 -6.74 -1.54 6.65
N ARG A 20 -7.14 -0.50 7.37
CA ARG A 20 -6.21 0.26 8.21
C ARG A 20 -5.40 -0.58 9.19
N GLN A 21 -5.96 -1.70 9.67
CA GLN A 21 -5.29 -2.59 10.61
C GLN A 21 -4.30 -3.53 9.90
N THR A 22 -4.58 -3.91 8.66
CA THR A 22 -3.83 -4.93 7.92
C THR A 22 -2.86 -4.36 6.90
N ILE A 23 -2.97 -3.07 6.55
CA ILE A 23 -2.23 -2.42 5.45
C ILE A 23 -0.73 -2.67 5.45
N GLN A 24 -0.10 -2.74 6.64
CA GLN A 24 1.33 -2.97 6.75
C GLN A 24 1.71 -4.40 6.40
N ALA A 25 0.90 -5.38 6.82
CA ALA A 25 1.08 -6.78 6.49
C ALA A 25 0.74 -7.06 5.03
N ASP A 26 -0.33 -6.44 4.52
CA ASP A 26 -0.79 -6.61 3.14
C ASP A 26 0.22 -6.02 2.15
N LEU A 27 0.76 -4.82 2.43
CA LEU A 27 1.80 -4.21 1.62
C LEU A 27 3.08 -5.06 1.59
N SER A 28 3.46 -5.65 2.74
CA SER A 28 4.62 -6.55 2.81
C SER A 28 4.44 -7.80 1.95
N LYS A 29 3.25 -8.42 2.00
CA LYS A 29 2.90 -9.58 1.16
C LYS A 29 2.89 -9.20 -0.33
N ALA A 30 2.29 -8.07 -0.67
CA ALA A 30 2.22 -7.59 -2.05
C ALA A 30 3.63 -7.31 -2.62
N LEU A 31 4.53 -6.72 -1.81
CA LEU A 31 5.94 -6.54 -2.18
C LEU A 31 6.67 -7.86 -2.39
N ALA A 32 6.43 -8.87 -1.56
CA ALA A 32 7.03 -10.19 -1.73
C ALA A 32 6.56 -10.86 -3.03
N LEU A 33 5.27 -10.75 -3.36
CA LEU A 33 4.70 -11.27 -4.61
C LEU A 33 5.30 -10.54 -5.82
N LEU A 34 5.36 -9.21 -5.78
CA LEU A 34 5.94 -8.37 -6.84
C LEU A 34 7.40 -8.74 -7.13
N LYS A 35 8.23 -8.92 -6.09
CA LYS A 35 9.63 -9.33 -6.22
C LYS A 35 9.80 -10.73 -6.81
N SER A 36 8.80 -11.58 -6.67
CA SER A 36 8.81 -12.94 -7.22
C SER A 36 8.33 -13.02 -8.66
N MET A 37 7.85 -11.93 -9.25
CA MET A 37 7.42 -11.89 -10.66
C MET A 37 8.65 -11.86 -11.58
N GLY A 38 8.60 -12.63 -12.65
CA GLY A 38 9.74 -12.84 -13.55
C GLY A 38 9.80 -11.83 -14.68
N SER A 39 8.63 -11.38 -15.18
CA SER A 39 8.54 -10.43 -16.29
C SER A 39 8.43 -8.98 -15.80
N GLU A 40 8.87 -8.07 -16.64
CA GLU A 40 8.69 -6.62 -16.45
C GLU A 40 7.24 -6.20 -16.70
N GLU A 41 6.60 -6.74 -17.75
CA GLU A 41 5.20 -6.49 -18.09
C GLU A 41 4.24 -6.84 -16.93
N GLU A 42 4.50 -7.95 -16.25
CA GLU A 42 3.72 -8.38 -15.08
C GLU A 42 3.86 -7.42 -13.91
N ARG A 43 5.09 -6.93 -13.69
CA ARG A 43 5.41 -5.96 -12.63
C ARG A 43 4.78 -4.61 -12.90
N GLU A 44 4.74 -4.16 -14.16
CA GLU A 44 4.07 -2.92 -14.55
C GLU A 44 2.57 -2.99 -14.24
N ARG A 45 1.90 -4.09 -14.60
CA ARG A 45 0.48 -4.29 -14.26
C ARG A 45 0.23 -4.30 -12.76
N ALA A 46 1.13 -4.91 -11.98
CA ALA A 46 1.03 -4.94 -10.53
C ALA A 46 1.34 -3.57 -9.88
N ALA A 47 2.18 -2.74 -10.50
CA ALA A 47 2.63 -1.46 -9.95
C ALA A 47 1.47 -0.50 -9.66
N VAL A 48 0.42 -0.50 -10.48
CA VAL A 48 -0.78 0.33 -10.25
C VAL A 48 -1.46 0.00 -8.91
N TYR A 49 -1.59 -1.28 -8.58
CA TYR A 49 -2.15 -1.72 -7.31
C TYR A 49 -1.22 -1.43 -6.13
N MET A 50 0.10 -1.53 -6.36
CA MET A 50 1.11 -1.22 -5.35
C MET A 50 1.12 0.27 -4.97
N ASP A 51 0.96 1.16 -5.95
CA ASP A 51 0.85 2.60 -5.71
C ASP A 51 -0.39 2.92 -4.87
N GLY A 52 -1.54 2.34 -5.21
CA GLY A 52 -2.76 2.51 -4.43
C GLY A 52 -2.65 1.96 -2.98
N LEU A 53 -1.95 0.84 -2.76
CA LEU A 53 -1.64 0.35 -1.41
C LEU A 53 -0.74 1.34 -0.64
N ALA A 54 0.26 1.92 -1.29
CA ALA A 54 1.15 2.90 -0.67
C ALA A 54 0.40 4.20 -0.30
N GLN A 55 -0.51 4.66 -1.16
CA GLN A 55 -1.38 5.81 -0.90
C GLN A 55 -2.32 5.54 0.29
N MET A 56 -3.01 4.40 0.33
CA MET A 56 -3.86 4.03 1.47
C MET A 56 -3.08 4.00 2.79
N ARG A 57 -1.86 3.44 2.77
CA ARG A 57 -0.97 3.45 3.95
C ARG A 57 -0.64 4.87 4.39
N ALA A 58 -0.29 5.75 3.45
CA ALA A 58 0.07 7.13 3.74
C ALA A 58 -1.14 7.90 4.32
N ASP A 59 -2.33 7.74 3.74
CA ASP A 59 -3.57 8.36 4.20
C ASP A 59 -3.94 7.91 5.61
N TRP A 60 -3.89 6.61 5.88
CA TRP A 60 -4.24 6.06 7.19
C TRP A 60 -3.20 6.36 8.27
N ALA A 61 -1.93 6.51 7.89
CA ALA A 61 -0.87 7.01 8.77
C ALA A 61 -1.01 8.53 9.01
N GLY A 62 -1.36 9.30 7.98
CA GLY A 62 -1.56 10.75 8.02
C GLY A 62 -2.76 11.16 8.87
N ARG A 63 -3.84 10.37 8.88
CA ARG A 63 -5.00 10.58 9.78
C ARG A 63 -4.64 10.47 11.26
N LEU A 64 -3.55 9.81 11.64
CA LEU A 64 -3.01 9.84 13.02
C LEU A 64 -2.23 11.13 13.31
N LYS A 65 -1.57 11.71 12.29
CA LYS A 65 -0.71 12.90 12.41
C LYS A 65 -1.49 14.22 12.31
N GLY A 66 -2.61 14.24 11.58
CA GLY A 66 -3.43 15.43 11.35
C GLY A 66 -4.03 16.07 12.62
N LYS A 67 -4.09 15.36 13.76
CA LYS A 67 -4.49 15.93 15.05
C LYS A 67 -3.36 16.63 15.82
N ARG A 68 -2.07 16.45 15.46
CA ARG A 68 -0.93 17.03 16.20
C ARG A 68 -0.37 18.33 15.60
N GLN A 69 -0.80 18.74 14.40
CA GLN A 69 -0.22 19.89 13.70
C GLN A 69 -1.09 21.15 13.69
N LYS A 70 -2.29 21.14 14.32
CA LYS A 70 -3.14 22.34 14.48
C LYS A 70 -2.96 23.10 15.81
N THR A 71 -1.98 22.74 16.64
CA THR A 71 -1.74 23.42 17.94
C THR A 71 -0.41 24.19 18.04
N LYS A 72 0.46 24.16 17.03
CA LYS A 72 1.77 24.84 17.10
C LYS A 72 1.87 26.09 16.21
N GLY A 73 0.83 26.93 16.20
CA GLY A 73 0.77 28.14 15.38
C GLY A 73 -0.07 29.30 15.94
N LYS A 74 -0.39 29.30 17.24
CA LYS A 74 -1.09 30.42 17.88
C LYS A 74 -0.39 30.76 19.19
N GLY A 75 0.60 31.63 19.12
CA GLY A 75 1.38 32.01 20.30
C GLY A 75 2.71 32.64 19.95
N LYS A 76 2.70 33.79 19.28
CA LYS A 76 3.74 34.79 19.53
C LYS A 76 3.06 36.14 19.62
N ARG A 77 3.04 36.62 20.86
CA ARG A 77 2.72 37.99 21.27
C ARG A 77 3.74 38.94 20.67
#